data_AF-A0A437P5C3-F1
#
_entry.id   AF-A0A437P5C3-F1
#
_cell.length_a   1.000
_cell.length_b   1.000
_cell.length_c   1.000
_cell.angle_alpha   90.00
_cell.angle_beta   90.00
_cell.angle_gamma   90.00
#
_symmetry.space_group_name_H-M   'P 1'
#
loop_
_entity.id
_entity.type
_entity.pdbx_description
1 polymer ?
#
loop_
_entity_poly.entity_id
_entity_poly.type
_entity_poly.pdbx_seq_one_letter_code
_entity_poly.pdbx_strand_id
1 'polypeptide(L)'
;MSGTLDRDGTGVAVRPRRLAAPRSLPLPTARLLNRGEAAAYLGLGPAAPLPVAPKRVRPGKQGLRYDLRDLDRWIDSLEAGPETETDAQLLDRLIDDKGARSRR
;
A
#
# COMPACT_ATOMS: atom_id res chain seq x y z
N MET A 1 0.82 -63.15 -55.08
CA MET A 1 1.75 -62.09 -55.53
C MET A 1 0.89 -60.86 -55.78
N SER A 2 1.09 -59.67 -55.23
CA SER A 2 2.26 -59.04 -54.65
C SER A 2 1.79 -58.07 -53.58
N GLY A 3 2.53 -58.00 -52.48
CA GLY A 3 2.46 -56.84 -51.59
C GLY A 3 3.40 -55.76 -52.09
N THR A 4 2.99 -54.50 -52.03
CA THR A 4 3.90 -53.35 -51.84
C THR A 4 3.03 -52.22 -51.29
N LEU A 5 3.06 -52.03 -49.97
CA LEU A 5 2.55 -50.83 -49.32
C LEU A 5 3.75 -49.88 -49.21
N ASP A 6 3.64 -48.73 -49.86
CA ASP A 6 4.55 -47.60 -49.70
C ASP A 6 4.58 -47.18 -48.23
N ARG A 7 5.70 -47.51 -47.56
CA ARG A 7 6.15 -46.82 -46.36
C ARG A 7 6.74 -45.51 -46.85
N ASP A 8 6.13 -44.39 -46.48
CA ASP A 8 6.85 -43.22 -45.98
C ASP A 8 5.84 -42.21 -45.41
N GLY A 9 5.14 -42.65 -44.35
CA GLY A 9 4.36 -41.78 -43.48
C GLY A 9 5.27 -41.02 -42.52
N THR A 10 6.02 -40.04 -43.01
CA THR A 10 6.84 -39.16 -42.15
C THR A 10 5.96 -38.08 -41.54
N GLY A 11 5.17 -38.46 -40.53
CA GLY A 11 4.41 -37.52 -39.70
C GLY A 11 5.35 -36.75 -38.78
N VAL A 12 5.62 -35.48 -39.08
CA VAL A 12 6.30 -34.57 -38.16
C VAL A 12 5.37 -34.32 -36.97
N ALA A 13 5.62 -35.02 -35.87
CA ALA A 13 4.89 -34.83 -34.62
C ALA A 13 5.21 -33.44 -34.05
N VAL A 14 4.34 -32.46 -34.33
CA VAL A 14 4.36 -31.15 -33.69
C VAL A 14 4.06 -31.35 -32.21
N ARG A 15 5.11 -31.35 -31.38
CA ARG A 15 4.94 -31.47 -29.93
C ARG A 15 4.21 -30.21 -29.44
N PRO A 16 3.11 -30.34 -28.69
CA PRO A 16 2.40 -29.18 -28.19
C PRO A 16 3.33 -28.40 -27.26
N ARG A 17 3.58 -27.14 -27.62
CA ARG A 17 4.35 -26.19 -26.81
C ARG A 17 3.59 -26.03 -25.49
N ARG A 18 4.10 -26.66 -24.42
CA ARG A 18 3.57 -26.48 -23.06
C ARG A 18 3.68 -24.99 -22.75
N LEU A 19 2.55 -24.28 -22.77
CA LEU A 19 2.48 -22.91 -22.28
C LEU A 19 2.89 -22.96 -20.81
N ALA A 20 3.99 -22.30 -20.49
CA ALA A 20 4.46 -22.19 -19.11
C ALA A 20 3.32 -21.61 -18.26
N ALA A 21 3.04 -22.23 -17.12
CA ALA A 21 1.98 -21.78 -16.21
C ALA A 21 2.18 -20.29 -15.87
N PRO A 22 1.09 -19.50 -15.77
CA PRO A 22 1.20 -18.09 -15.45
C PRO A 22 1.90 -17.94 -14.11
N ARG A 23 3.04 -17.22 -14.09
CA ARG A 23 3.73 -16.85 -12.86
C ARG A 23 2.88 -15.79 -12.16
N SER A 24 2.08 -16.20 -11.18
CA SER A 24 1.40 -15.24 -10.31
C SER A 24 2.44 -14.63 -9.37
N LEU A 25 2.77 -13.35 -9.57
CA LEU A 25 3.52 -12.59 -8.58
C LEU A 25 2.62 -12.38 -7.35
N PRO A 26 3.12 -12.56 -6.12
CA PRO A 26 2.35 -12.19 -4.93
C PRO A 26 2.04 -10.69 -5.03
N LEU A 27 0.76 -10.36 -5.08
CA LEU A 27 0.34 -8.97 -5.08
C LEU A 27 0.71 -8.37 -3.71
N PRO A 28 1.22 -7.12 -3.67
CA PRO A 28 1.40 -6.43 -2.41
C PRO A 28 0.04 -6.30 -1.70
N THR A 29 0.08 -6.24 -0.37
CA THR A 29 -1.11 -6.03 0.47
C THR A 29 -1.96 -4.89 -0.08
N ALA A 30 -3.28 -5.09 -0.10
CA ALA A 30 -4.22 -4.16 -0.71
C ALA A 30 -4.09 -2.75 -0.10
N ARG A 31 -3.57 -1.81 -0.88
CA ARG A 31 -3.39 -0.40 -0.48
C ARG A 31 -4.71 0.38 -0.36
N LEU A 32 -5.76 -0.08 -1.04
CA LEU A 32 -7.01 0.65 -1.21
C LEU A 32 -8.14 0.00 -0.43
N LEU A 33 -8.49 0.60 0.69
CA LEU A 33 -9.50 0.13 1.62
C LEU A 33 -10.90 0.63 1.23
N ASN A 34 -11.92 -0.18 1.49
CA ASN A 34 -13.29 0.31 1.51
C ASN A 34 -13.54 1.15 2.79
N ARG A 35 -14.70 1.78 2.90
CA ARG A 35 -15.01 2.66 4.05
C ARG A 35 -14.96 1.92 5.39
N GLY A 36 -15.51 0.71 5.46
CA GLY A 36 -15.55 -0.08 6.69
C GLY A 36 -14.15 -0.53 7.11
N GLU A 37 -13.33 -0.98 6.15
CA GLU A 37 -11.93 -1.32 6.37
C GLU A 37 -11.12 -0.11 6.84
N ALA A 38 -11.32 1.07 6.25
CA ALA A 38 -10.63 2.30 6.66
C ALA A 38 -11.03 2.74 8.07
N ALA A 39 -12.32 2.63 8.44
CA ALA A 39 -12.77 2.92 9.80
C ALA A 39 -12.16 1.95 10.81
N ALA A 40 -12.17 0.65 10.49
CA ALA A 40 -11.56 -0.37 11.34
C ALA A 40 -10.04 -0.16 11.48
N TYR A 41 -9.36 0.24 10.40
CA TYR A 41 -7.92 0.56 10.41
C TYR A 41 -7.59 1.69 11.40
N LEU A 42 -8.42 2.73 11.45
CA LEU A 42 -8.27 3.84 12.39
C LEU A 42 -8.81 3.54 13.81
N GLY A 43 -9.30 2.33 14.07
CA GLY A 43 -9.95 1.99 15.34
C GLY A 43 -11.28 2.71 15.58
N LEU A 44 -11.93 3.20 14.53
CA LEU A 44 -13.20 3.94 14.60
C LEU A 44 -14.40 3.03 14.33
N GLY A 45 -15.57 3.46 14.83
CA GLY A 45 -16.84 2.83 14.47
C GLY A 45 -17.17 2.96 12.97
N PRO A 46 -17.94 2.03 12.38
CA PRO A 46 -18.16 1.97 10.93
C PRO A 46 -18.90 3.19 10.34
N ALA A 47 -19.64 3.92 11.17
CA ALA A 47 -20.35 5.15 10.80
C ALA A 47 -19.54 6.43 11.06
N ALA A 48 -18.39 6.34 11.71
CA ALA A 48 -17.58 7.50 12.06
C ALA A 48 -17.14 8.26 10.79
N PRO A 49 -17.03 9.60 10.87
CA PRO A 49 -16.41 10.38 9.81
C PRO A 49 -14.95 9.98 9.66
N LEU A 50 -14.50 9.82 8.40
CA LEU A 50 -13.11 9.52 8.10
C LEU A 50 -12.38 10.83 7.76
N PRO A 51 -11.14 11.00 8.25
CA PRO A 51 -10.39 12.27 8.13
C PRO A 51 -9.84 12.52 6.72
N VAL A 52 -9.85 11.51 5.86
CA VAL A 52 -9.25 11.54 4.52
C VAL A 52 -10.34 11.45 3.46
N ALA A 53 -10.17 12.16 2.34
CA ALA A 53 -11.08 12.04 1.20
C ALA A 53 -10.88 10.70 0.46
N PRO A 54 -11.96 9.99 0.09
CA PRO A 54 -11.85 8.77 -0.70
C PRO A 54 -11.44 9.06 -2.15
N LYS A 55 -10.57 8.22 -2.70
CA LYS A 55 -10.16 8.22 -4.11
C LYS A 55 -11.13 7.39 -4.94
N ARG A 56 -11.45 7.90 -6.14
CA ARG A 56 -12.30 7.20 -7.10
C ARG A 56 -11.46 6.33 -8.02
N VAL A 57 -11.56 5.01 -7.86
CA VAL A 57 -10.92 4.02 -8.73
C VAL A 57 -11.84 3.45 -9.81
N ARG A 58 -13.17 3.57 -9.63
CA ARG A 58 -14.16 3.18 -10.64
C ARG A 58 -15.37 4.14 -10.60
N PRO A 59 -16.12 4.31 -11.70
CA PRO A 59 -17.41 4.99 -11.66
C PRO A 59 -18.38 4.39 -10.62
N GLY A 60 -19.26 5.24 -10.07
CA GLY A 60 -20.27 4.83 -9.08
C GLY A 60 -19.80 4.90 -7.62
N LYS A 61 -20.73 4.66 -6.68
CA LYS A 61 -20.46 4.72 -5.22
C LYS A 61 -19.52 3.59 -4.74
N GLN A 62 -19.54 2.44 -5.41
CA GLN A 62 -18.69 1.28 -5.09
C GLN A 62 -17.21 1.46 -5.48
N GLY A 63 -16.90 2.48 -6.30
CA GLY A 63 -15.55 2.79 -6.72
C GLY A 63 -14.79 3.75 -5.80
N LEU A 64 -15.37 4.14 -4.66
CA LEU A 64 -14.70 4.98 -3.67
C LEU A 64 -13.85 4.11 -2.74
N ARG A 65 -12.56 4.42 -2.65
CA ARG A 65 -11.59 3.72 -1.80
C ARG A 65 -10.72 4.70 -1.05
N TYR A 66 -10.31 4.34 0.15
CA TYR A 66 -9.38 5.09 0.98
C TYR A 66 -7.97 4.53 0.79
N ASP A 67 -7.00 5.42 0.61
CA ASP A 67 -5.60 5.04 0.43
C ASP A 67 -4.95 4.90 1.79
N LEU A 68 -4.36 3.73 2.08
CA LEU A 68 -3.66 3.45 3.33
C LEU A 68 -2.60 4.52 3.64
N ARG A 69 -1.86 4.99 2.63
CA ARG A 69 -0.79 6.00 2.83
C ARG A 69 -1.32 7.36 3.24
N ASP A 70 -2.54 7.68 2.85
CA ASP A 70 -3.14 8.96 3.23
C ASP A 70 -3.69 8.86 4.66
N LEU A 71 -4.16 7.66 5.07
CA LEU A 71 -4.51 7.36 6.45
C LEU A 71 -3.28 7.39 7.35
N ASP A 72 -2.18 6.76 6.95
CA ASP A 72 -0.90 6.77 7.69
C ASP A 72 -0.39 8.20 7.86
N ARG A 73 -0.35 9.00 6.78
CA ARG A 73 0.05 10.41 6.86
C ARG A 73 -0.82 11.23 7.81
N TRP A 74 -2.12 10.91 7.89
CA TRP A 74 -2.98 11.54 8.87
C TRP A 74 -2.64 11.11 10.30
N ILE A 75 -2.40 9.81 10.54
CA ILE A 75 -1.94 9.29 11.84
C ILE A 75 -0.63 9.98 12.26
N ASP A 76 0.36 10.04 11.37
CA ASP A 76 1.64 10.69 11.61
C ASP A 76 1.46 12.19 11.96
N SER A 77 0.46 12.84 11.33
CA SER A 77 0.13 14.23 11.64
C SER A 77 -0.46 14.45 13.04
N LEU A 78 -0.98 13.39 13.68
CA LEU A 78 -1.44 13.46 15.08
C LEU A 78 -0.27 13.39 16.07
N GLU A 79 0.80 12.69 15.72
CA GLU A 79 2.04 12.62 16.52
C GLU A 79 2.82 13.93 16.43
N ALA A 80 2.74 14.61 15.29
CA ALA A 80 3.14 16.00 15.13
C ALA A 80 2.14 16.94 15.85
N GLY A 81 2.14 16.93 17.18
CA GLY A 81 1.44 17.93 17.98
C GLY A 81 1.84 19.37 17.61
N PRO A 82 1.09 20.40 18.06
CA PRO A 82 1.35 21.80 17.70
C PRO A 82 2.79 22.16 18.08
N GLU A 83 3.63 22.36 17.07
CA GLU A 83 5.05 22.71 17.15
C GLU A 83 5.79 22.02 18.30
N THR A 84 6.25 20.79 18.03
CA THR A 84 7.36 20.24 18.80
C THR A 84 8.50 21.26 18.72
N GLU A 85 8.79 21.89 19.87
CA GLU A 85 9.91 22.81 20.06
C GLU A 85 11.13 22.19 19.37
N THR A 86 11.60 22.82 18.30
CA THR A 86 12.70 22.30 17.48
C THR A 86 13.93 22.07 18.38
N ASP A 87 14.80 21.13 18.02
CA ASP A 87 16.03 20.88 18.78
C ASP A 87 16.83 22.16 19.04
N ALA A 88 16.77 23.13 18.12
CA ALA A 88 17.36 24.46 18.29
C ALA A 88 16.69 25.27 19.42
N GLN A 89 15.36 25.29 19.49
CA GLN A 89 14.61 25.97 20.54
C GLN A 89 14.81 25.29 21.91
N LEU A 90 14.92 23.96 21.93
CA LEU A 90 15.25 23.20 23.15
C LEU A 90 16.66 23.53 23.67
N LEU A 91 17.64 23.65 22.78
CA LEU A 91 19.01 24.01 23.14
C LEU A 91 19.11 25.45 23.65
N ASP A 92 18.41 26.39 23.01
CA ASP A 92 18.42 27.81 23.39
C ASP A 92 17.87 28.00 24.81
N ARG A 93 16.71 27.39 25.10
CA ARG A 93 16.11 27.37 26.44
C ARG A 93 17.05 26.77 27.50
N LEU A 94 17.77 25.70 27.18
CA LEU A 94 18.68 25.04 28.11
C LEU A 94 19.91 25.91 28.42
N ILE A 95 20.42 26.62 27.42
CA ILE A 95 21.55 27.55 27.57
C ILE A 95 21.14 28.73 28.44
N ASP A 96 19.95 29.28 28.23
CA ASP A 96 19.39 30.37 29.03
C ASP A 96 19.18 29.99 30.50
N ASP A 97 18.64 28.79 30.75
CA ASP A 97 18.44 28.28 32.12
C ASP A 97 19.78 28.02 32.83
N LYS A 98 20.81 27.54 32.12
CA LYS A 98 22.16 27.41 32.67
C LYS A 98 22.79 28.78 33.00
N GLY A 99 22.58 29.77 32.13
CA GLY A 99 23.04 31.14 32.34
C GLY A 99 22.40 31.83 33.54
N ALA A 100 21.16 31.45 33.88
CA ALA A 100 20.45 31.91 35.07
C ALA A 100 20.95 31.26 36.37
N ARG A 101 21.29 29.97 36.34
CA ARG A 101 21.80 29.24 37.53
C ARG A 101 23.25 29.57 37.90
N SER A 102 24.06 30.04 36.95
CA SER A 102 25.48 30.37 37.19
C SER A 102 25.70 31.75 37.81
N ARG A 103 24.67 32.59 37.96
CA ARG A 103 24.76 33.95 38.53
C ARG A 103 24.26 34.06 39.97
N ARG A 104 24.09 32.93 40.67
CA ARG A 104 23.77 32.88 42.11
C ARG A 104 24.92 32.30 42.90
#